data_AF-A0A7H4MVT1-F1
#
_entry.id   AF-A0A7H4MVT1-F1
#
_cell.length_a   1.000
_cell.length_b   1.000
_cell.length_c   1.000
_cell.angle_alpha   90.00
_cell.angle_beta   90.00
_cell.angle_gamma   90.00
#
_symmetry.space_group_name_H-M   'P 1'
#
loop_
_entity.id
_entity.type
_entity.pdbx_description
1 polymer ?
#
loop_
_entity_poly.entity_id
_entity_poly.type
_entity_poly.pdbx_seq_one_letter_code
_entity_poly.pdbx_strand_id
1 'polypeptide(L)' 'MMEQQVAVEKLVVDAWVEGSYQKLWQAMTLSKTVPSASVAKAILDELIVANRGYWPELR' A
#
# COMPACT_ATOMS: atom_id res chain seq x y z
N MET A 1 17.30 -9.07 2.68
CA MET A 1 16.75 -7.90 3.41
C MET A 1 16.42 -6.72 2.49
N MET A 2 17.26 -6.39 1.50
CA MET A 2 16.94 -5.35 0.50
C MET A 2 15.83 -5.74 -0.47
N GLU A 3 15.75 -7.02 -0.85
CA GLU A 3 14.73 -7.52 -1.79
C GLU A 3 13.29 -7.36 -1.31
N GLN A 4 13.05 -7.53 0.00
CA GLN A 4 11.73 -7.31 0.58
C GLN A 4 11.34 -5.82 0.53
N GLN A 5 12.28 -4.93 0.82
CA GLN A 5 12.04 -3.50 0.81
C GLN A 5 11.80 -2.97 -0.60
N VAL A 6 12.62 -3.38 -1.58
CA VAL A 6 12.43 -2.98 -2.98
C VAL A 6 11.14 -3.55 -3.56
N ALA A 7 10.69 -4.73 -3.11
CA ALA A 7 9.40 -5.28 -3.52
C ALA A 7 8.22 -4.42 -3.01
N VAL A 8 8.28 -3.93 -1.76
CA VAL A 8 7.29 -2.98 -1.23
C VAL A 8 7.26 -1.72 -2.08
N GLU A 9 8.41 -1.10 -2.34
CA GLU A 9 8.53 0.15 -3.09
C GLU A 9 7.98 0.02 -4.52
N LYS A 10 8.28 -1.09 -5.19
CA LYS A 10 7.74 -1.38 -6.53
C LYS A 10 6.22 -1.56 -6.50
N LEU A 11 5.69 -2.31 -5.53
CA LEU A 11 4.24 -2.51 -5.40
C LEU A 11 3.49 -1.20 -5.13
N VAL A 12 4.09 -0.26 -4.39
CA VAL A 12 3.50 1.08 -4.18
C VAL A 12 3.38 1.84 -5.50
N VAL A 13 4.44 1.85 -6.31
CA VAL A 13 4.43 2.53 -7.61
C VAL A 13 3.43 1.88 -8.55
N ASP A 14 3.41 0.54 -8.62
CA ASP A 14 2.44 -0.20 -9.43
C ASP A 14 0.99 0.11 -9.00
N ALA A 15 0.73 0.16 -7.69
CA ALA A 15 -0.57 0.50 -7.16
C ALA A 15 -1.01 1.91 -7.54
N TRP A 16 -0.07 2.86 -7.59
CA TRP A 16 -0.35 4.24 -8.00
C TRP A 16 -0.62 4.34 -9.51
N VAL A 17 0.18 3.66 -10.33
CA VAL A 17 0.04 3.66 -11.81
C VAL A 17 -1.25 2.98 -12.24
N GLU A 18 -1.60 1.86 -11.63
CA GLU A 18 -2.78 1.07 -11.99
C GLU A 18 -4.05 1.51 -11.23
N GLY A 19 -3.90 2.33 -10.19
CA GLY A 19 -4.98 2.63 -9.27
C GLY A 19 -5.50 1.38 -8.56
N SER A 20 -4.61 0.49 -8.10
CA SER A 20 -4.99 -0.80 -7.50
C SER A 20 -4.93 -0.75 -5.97
N TYR A 21 -6.08 -0.88 -5.31
CA TYR A 21 -6.16 -1.02 -3.87
C TYR A 21 -5.42 -2.27 -3.39
N GLN A 22 -5.61 -3.38 -4.10
CA GLN A 22 -5.02 -4.67 -3.74
C GLN A 22 -3.49 -4.63 -3.73
N LYS A 23 -2.86 -3.98 -4.71
CA LYS A 23 -1.40 -3.84 -4.76
C LYS A 23 -0.85 -2.98 -3.63
N LEU A 24 -1.54 -1.89 -3.29
CA LEU A 24 -1.11 -1.05 -2.17
C LEU A 24 -1.25 -1.79 -0.83
N TRP A 25 -2.30 -2.59 -0.68
CA TRP A 25 -2.49 -3.46 0.48
C TRP A 25 -1.41 -4.55 0.58
N GLN A 26 -1.01 -5.16 -0.54
CA GLN A 26 0.10 -6.10 -0.59
C GLN A 26 1.42 -5.43 -0.18
N ALA A 27 1.68 -4.21 -0.67
CA ALA A 27 2.85 -3.43 -0.29
C ALA A 27 2.90 -3.17 1.22
N MET A 28 1.78 -2.73 1.80
CA MET A 28 1.67 -2.49 3.24
C MET A 28 1.85 -3.77 4.06
N THR A 29 1.28 -4.89 3.61
CA THR A 29 1.40 -6.18 4.29
C THR A 29 2.83 -6.75 4.23
N LEU A 30 3.57 -6.46 3.16
CA LEU A 30 4.95 -6.92 2.98
C LEU A 30 5.97 -6.07 3.77
N SER A 31 5.57 -4.88 4.23
CA SER A 31 6.41 -4.01 5.05
C SER A 31 6.73 -4.64 6.41
N LYS A 32 8.00 -4.59 6.82
CA LYS A 32 8.45 -5.07 8.14
C LYS A 32 7.86 -4.28 9.32
N THR A 33 7.33 -3.08 9.08
CA THR A 33 6.73 -2.24 10.12
C THR A 33 5.28 -2.60 10.40
N VAL A 34 4.64 -3.41 9.54
CA VAL A 34 3.21 -3.73 9.63
C VAL A 34 3.06 -5.16 10.14
N PRO A 35 2.39 -5.40 11.27
CA PRO A 35 2.41 -6.70 11.95
C PRO A 35 1.46 -7.73 11.33
N SER A 36 0.45 -7.31 10.55
CA SER A 36 -0.53 -8.22 9.93
C SER A 36 -1.29 -7.57 8.78
N ALA A 37 -1.87 -8.39 7.90
CA ALA A 37 -2.68 -7.93 6.79
C ALA A 37 -3.95 -7.18 7.22
N SER A 38 -4.53 -7.52 8.39
CA SER A 38 -5.69 -6.82 8.94
C SER A 38 -5.33 -5.41 9.40
N VAL A 39 -4.18 -5.24 10.07
CA VAL A 39 -3.66 -3.92 10.45
C VAL A 39 -3.26 -3.11 9.21
N ALA A 40 -2.65 -3.76 8.20
CA ALA A 40 -2.34 -3.13 6.92
C ALA A 40 -3.59 -2.53 6.26
N LYS A 41 -4.69 -3.28 6.27
CA LYS A 41 -5.97 -2.85 5.69
C LYS A 41 -6.54 -1.65 6.43
N ALA A 42 -6.58 -1.69 7.76
CA ALA A 42 -7.08 -0.59 8.57
C ALA A 42 -6.29 0.71 8.32
N ILE A 43 -4.96 0.63 8.32
CA ILE A 43 -4.09 1.77 8.01
C ILE A 43 -4.33 2.28 6.58
N LEU A 44 -4.42 1.38 5.60
CA LEU A 44 -4.66 1.77 4.21
C LEU A 44 -5.98 2.50 4.04
N ASP A 45 -7.06 2.00 4.66
CA ASP A 45 -8.38 2.63 4.60
C ASP A 45 -8.35 4.05 5.20
N GLU A 46 -7.65 4.25 6.33
CA GLU A 46 -7.44 5.58 6.93
C GLU A 46 -6.60 6.50 6.04
N LEU A 47 -5.53 5.99 5.43
CA LEU A 47 -4.66 6.75 4.54
C LEU A 47 -5.38 7.19 3.27
N ILE A 48 -6.24 6.36 2.69
CA ILE A 48 -7.06 6.73 1.52
C ILE A 48 -7.99 7.90 1.87
N VAL A 49 -8.61 7.86 3.06
CA VAL A 49 -9.47 8.95 3.52
C VAL A 49 -8.68 10.24 3.76
N ALA A 50 -7.50 10.14 4.36
CA ALA A 50 -6.65 11.28 4.65
C ALA A 50 -6.02 11.91 3.38
N ASN A 51 -5.74 11.10 2.36
CA ASN A 51 -5.08 11.54 1.12
C ASN A 51 -6.06 11.79 -0.04
N ARG A 52 -7.36 11.94 0.24
CA ARG A 52 -8.34 12.30 -0.80
C ARG A 52 -7.91 13.58 -1.52
N GLY A 53 -7.88 13.53 -2.85
CA GLY A 53 -7.45 14.64 -3.70
C GLY A 53 -5.94 14.71 -3.96
N TYR A 54 -5.13 13.91 -3.27
CA TYR A 54 -3.69 13.77 -3.53
C TYR A 54 -3.35 12.44 -4.22
N TRP A 55 -4.04 11.36 -3.84
CA TRP A 55 -3.83 10.04 -4.43
C TRP A 55 -4.78 9.80 -5.62
N PRO A 56 -4.37 8.97 -6.59
CA PRO A 56 -5.28 8.48 -7.62
C PRO A 56 -6.40 7.65 -7.00
N GLU A 57 -7.51 7.51 -7.71
CA GLU A 57 -8.59 6.62 -7.28
C GLU A 57 -8.11 5.17 -7.29
N LEU A 58 -8.17 4.51 -6.14
CA LEU A 58 -7.84 3.11 -5.99
C LEU A 58 -9.11 2.26 -6.14
N ARG A 59 -9.04 1.23 -7.00
CA ARG A 59 -10.11 0.27 -7.31
C ARG A 59 -9.76 -1.13 -6.81
#